data_AF-A0A936ZNY1-F1
#
_entry.id   AF-A0A936ZNY1-F1
#
_cell.length_a   1.000
_cell.length_b   1.000
_cell.length_c   1.000
_cell.angle_alpha   90.00
_cell.angle_beta   90.00
_cell.angle_gamma   90.00
#
_symmetry.space_group_name_H-M   'P 1'
#
loop_
_entity.id
_entity.type
_entity.pdbx_description
1 polymer ?
#
loop_
_entity_poly.entity_id
_entity_poly.type
_entity_poly.pdbx_seq_one_letter_code
_entity_poly.pdbx_strand_id
1 'polypeptide(L)'
;DGPIGESLDFSTVTLTGISRIDGGAGHDTLTGSAGADTIVGGSGNDVINGGAGDDRLEGGVGQDVFVFSQNSGRDIVADFAGGEISADMLDFASAGINASTMVVKEINGNTVFTINGSSTVTVEGVTGMQFGTHWTALGTYTPPVEEPPGGDEEPTGEAGIDVSNLSLNVAEGGASDTTDVVLTRKPTSDVTITLGSDGGVLFSVNGGAPAATPTLIFTPANWKQSQTVTVIAVDDPVYESFDGTTIYFEPIVTQDPLYQEVYPPSGWATIADNDTAPEVAPPEAQAMTAHVWEDNPVVELQGNGYSAGEFGITEYMIVSQPVEGGTVTMIDDRTFRFEGDKTFLSSLNRGEVLPVTFEYAVKDGDGVWSAPATMTFNVHGFTNGADETYEAFTMTTDSQTDFLDLNGGDGIDTVVFRTIEVTSGSDVSVGLDQAFHWTEYAGKSIINTENITIKDTKGDTARTMAVNGNNQGNVITIENTDHKLFINGLGGDDTFNFKGTGNGRNSVITTGAGNDTVNAFSAVLINDRPNGTATGGISGNDMFNLGTGVQKVSFGASNGNDVVNNFVKGEDKLEFLAEMGSLGGASVAEVGGNTVFTSATGGTVTVTGVTGLVHGTDWTGALLIA
;
A
#
# COMPACT_ATOMS: atom_id res chain seq x y z
N ASP A 1 -8.49 -58.74 1.58
CA ASP A 1 -7.22 -58.10 1.21
C ASP A 1 -7.30 -56.66 1.68
N GLY A 2 -6.38 -56.25 2.56
CA GLY A 2 -6.42 -54.99 3.32
C GLY A 2 -5.74 -53.81 2.60
N PRO A 3 -5.58 -52.64 3.24
CA PRO A 3 -4.96 -51.44 2.66
C PRO A 3 -3.43 -51.53 2.72
N ILE A 4 -2.88 -52.68 2.31
CA ILE A 4 -1.44 -52.79 2.08
C ILE A 4 -1.20 -52.23 0.70
N GLY A 5 -0.30 -51.27 0.56
CA GLY A 5 0.17 -50.86 -0.76
C GLY A 5 0.62 -52.08 -1.55
N GLU A 6 0.08 -52.26 -2.75
CA GLU A 6 0.48 -53.32 -3.66
C GLU A 6 1.65 -52.82 -4.50
N SER A 7 2.74 -53.60 -4.51
CA SER A 7 3.83 -53.38 -5.46
C SER A 7 3.64 -54.36 -6.63
N LEU A 8 3.19 -53.82 -7.76
CA LEU A 8 3.00 -54.55 -9.00
C LEU A 8 4.03 -54.09 -10.03
N ASP A 9 5.05 -54.93 -10.27
CA ASP A 9 6.10 -54.65 -11.26
C ASP A 9 5.99 -55.59 -12.48
N PHE A 10 5.54 -55.03 -13.61
CA PHE A 10 5.44 -55.72 -14.89
C PHE A 10 6.55 -55.35 -15.89
N SER A 11 7.60 -54.66 -15.44
CA SER A 11 8.68 -54.13 -16.31
C SER A 11 9.40 -55.18 -17.16
N THR A 12 9.38 -56.44 -16.73
CA THR A 12 10.02 -57.57 -17.44
C THR A 12 9.01 -58.53 -18.09
N VAL A 13 7.72 -58.24 -17.98
CA VAL A 13 6.62 -59.10 -18.44
C VAL A 13 6.04 -58.53 -19.74
N THR A 14 5.77 -59.39 -20.71
CA THR A 14 4.97 -59.00 -21.88
C THR A 14 3.51 -59.32 -21.60
N LEU A 15 2.71 -58.30 -21.30
CA LEU A 15 1.27 -58.39 -21.17
C LEU A 15 0.62 -58.20 -22.54
N THR A 16 -0.27 -59.11 -22.95
CA THR A 16 -0.98 -59.00 -24.24
C THR A 16 -2.48 -59.13 -24.01
N GLY A 17 -3.26 -58.14 -24.46
CA GLY A 17 -4.72 -58.14 -24.33
C GLY A 17 -5.24 -57.75 -22.95
N ILE A 18 -4.41 -57.10 -22.12
CA ILE A 18 -4.85 -56.49 -20.86
C ILE A 18 -5.50 -55.15 -21.21
N SER A 19 -6.69 -54.90 -20.68
CA SER A 19 -7.43 -53.65 -20.90
C SER A 19 -7.14 -52.59 -19.85
N ARG A 20 -6.73 -52.99 -18.65
CA ARG A 20 -6.54 -52.11 -17.48
C ARG A 20 -5.74 -52.83 -16.38
N ILE A 21 -4.80 -52.12 -15.76
CA ILE A 21 -4.14 -52.44 -14.49
C ILE A 21 -4.76 -51.48 -13.46
N ASP A 22 -5.17 -52.00 -12.31
CA ASP A 22 -5.90 -51.25 -11.27
C ASP A 22 -5.28 -51.61 -9.91
N GLY A 23 -4.68 -50.62 -9.23
CA GLY A 23 -4.08 -50.76 -7.90
C GLY A 23 -5.13 -50.90 -6.80
N GLY A 24 -6.25 -50.21 -6.96
CA GLY A 24 -7.40 -50.33 -6.07
C GLY A 24 -7.30 -49.35 -4.91
N ALA A 25 -7.17 -49.84 -3.68
CA ALA A 25 -7.09 -48.97 -2.51
C ALA A 25 -5.81 -49.27 -1.74
N GLY A 26 -5.02 -48.24 -1.43
CA GLY A 26 -3.71 -48.40 -0.83
C GLY A 26 -2.74 -47.32 -1.28
N HIS A 27 -1.47 -47.47 -0.94
CA HIS A 27 -0.40 -46.65 -1.52
C HIS A 27 0.38 -47.55 -2.45
N ASP A 28 -0.06 -47.61 -3.70
CA ASP A 28 0.38 -48.62 -4.64
C ASP A 28 1.61 -48.15 -5.39
N THR A 29 2.48 -49.10 -5.74
CA THR A 29 3.58 -48.87 -6.68
C THR A 29 3.33 -49.71 -7.91
N LEU A 30 2.92 -49.04 -8.98
CA LEU A 30 2.47 -49.67 -10.22
C LEU A 30 3.49 -49.40 -11.32
N THR A 31 4.13 -50.45 -11.83
CA THR A 31 4.99 -50.38 -13.02
C THR A 31 4.40 -51.21 -14.15
N GLY A 32 4.06 -50.54 -15.25
CA GLY A 32 3.58 -51.14 -16.49
C GLY A 32 4.64 -51.92 -17.24
N SER A 33 4.27 -52.37 -18.43
CA SER A 33 5.07 -53.24 -19.27
C SER A 33 5.87 -52.46 -20.32
N ALA A 34 6.31 -53.15 -21.38
CA ALA A 34 6.87 -52.52 -22.57
C ALA A 34 5.81 -52.33 -23.69
N GLY A 35 4.54 -52.63 -23.41
CA GLY A 35 3.40 -52.45 -24.30
C GLY A 35 2.60 -51.20 -23.98
N ALA A 36 1.52 -50.95 -24.71
CA ALA A 36 0.60 -49.86 -24.38
C ALA A 36 -0.32 -50.29 -23.23
N ASP A 37 -0.15 -49.66 -22.07
CA ASP A 37 -0.86 -49.98 -20.85
C ASP A 37 -1.89 -48.90 -20.47
N THR A 38 -2.92 -49.31 -19.72
CA THR A 38 -3.84 -48.40 -19.03
C THR A 38 -3.73 -48.72 -17.55
N ILE A 39 -3.18 -47.79 -16.76
CA ILE A 39 -2.88 -48.00 -15.35
C ILE A 39 -3.69 -47.01 -14.53
N VAL A 40 -4.36 -47.51 -13.49
CA VAL A 40 -5.08 -46.69 -12.51
C VAL A 40 -4.58 -47.00 -11.12
N GLY A 41 -4.12 -45.96 -10.41
CA GLY A 41 -3.69 -46.03 -9.00
C GLY A 41 -4.86 -46.42 -8.12
N GLY A 42 -5.84 -45.53 -8.02
CA GLY A 42 -7.09 -45.78 -7.32
C GLY A 42 -7.28 -44.82 -6.16
N SER A 43 -7.27 -45.29 -4.92
CA SER A 43 -7.34 -44.41 -3.75
C SER A 43 -6.11 -44.58 -2.86
N GLY A 44 -5.51 -43.46 -2.47
CA GLY A 44 -4.28 -43.34 -1.70
C GLY A 44 -3.17 -42.72 -2.57
N ASN A 45 -1.99 -42.50 -1.98
CA ASN A 45 -0.85 -41.90 -2.67
C ASN A 45 -0.08 -42.95 -3.47
N ASP A 46 -0.26 -42.94 -4.78
CA ASP A 46 0.27 -43.96 -5.67
C ASP A 46 1.53 -43.51 -6.41
N VAL A 47 2.41 -44.46 -6.73
CA VAL A 47 3.58 -44.26 -7.58
C VAL A 47 3.38 -45.04 -8.86
N ILE A 48 3.17 -44.33 -9.97
CA ILE A 48 2.77 -44.92 -11.25
C ILE A 48 3.87 -44.70 -12.29
N ASN A 49 4.31 -45.78 -12.90
CA ASN A 49 5.24 -45.79 -14.02
C ASN A 49 4.65 -46.61 -15.17
N GLY A 50 4.30 -45.97 -16.29
CA GLY A 50 3.78 -46.68 -17.47
C GLY A 50 4.74 -47.71 -18.06
N GLY A 51 6.04 -47.51 -17.86
CA GLY A 51 7.08 -48.32 -18.48
C GLY A 51 7.48 -47.74 -19.83
N ALA A 52 7.51 -48.59 -20.86
CA ALA A 52 7.70 -48.17 -22.23
C ALA A 52 6.44 -48.53 -23.01
N GLY A 53 5.96 -47.69 -23.92
CA GLY A 53 4.65 -47.93 -24.50
C GLY A 53 4.03 -46.63 -25.00
N ASP A 54 2.75 -46.65 -25.31
CA ASP A 54 1.98 -45.42 -25.39
C ASP A 54 0.90 -45.57 -24.31
N ASP A 55 1.18 -45.05 -23.11
CA ASP A 55 0.44 -45.43 -21.91
C ASP A 55 -0.63 -44.40 -21.54
N ARG A 56 -1.69 -44.86 -20.85
CA ARG A 56 -2.68 -43.98 -20.19
C ARG A 56 -2.63 -44.22 -18.69
N LEU A 57 -2.33 -43.17 -17.94
CA LEU A 57 -2.11 -43.20 -16.49
C LEU A 57 -3.18 -42.35 -15.79
N GLU A 58 -3.83 -42.95 -14.79
CA GLU A 58 -4.81 -42.30 -13.90
C GLU A 58 -4.32 -42.50 -12.45
N GLY A 59 -4.13 -41.40 -11.71
CA GLY A 59 -3.71 -41.44 -10.31
C GLY A 59 -4.85 -41.84 -9.39
N GLY A 60 -6.01 -41.21 -9.60
CA GLY A 60 -7.18 -41.37 -8.77
C GLY A 60 -7.20 -40.37 -7.61
N VAL A 61 -7.55 -40.83 -6.41
CA VAL A 61 -7.70 -39.99 -5.22
C VAL A 61 -6.44 -40.10 -4.38
N GLY A 62 -5.64 -39.05 -4.28
CA GLY A 62 -4.42 -39.09 -3.48
C GLY A 62 -3.45 -37.97 -3.87
N GLN A 63 -2.23 -38.06 -3.36
CA GLN A 63 -1.08 -37.35 -3.89
C GLN A 63 -0.24 -38.33 -4.70
N ASP A 64 -0.40 -38.31 -6.02
CA ASP A 64 0.17 -39.34 -6.87
C ASP A 64 1.46 -38.87 -7.55
N VAL A 65 2.34 -39.82 -7.83
CA VAL A 65 3.63 -39.58 -8.46
C VAL A 65 3.73 -40.38 -9.74
N PHE A 66 3.75 -39.67 -10.87
CA PHE A 66 3.91 -40.26 -12.19
C PHE A 66 5.38 -40.21 -12.60
N VAL A 67 6.02 -41.38 -12.68
CA VAL A 67 7.45 -41.53 -12.98
C VAL A 67 7.65 -41.86 -14.45
N PHE A 68 8.48 -41.06 -15.14
CA PHE A 68 8.73 -41.24 -16.58
C PHE A 68 10.17 -41.56 -16.91
N SER A 69 10.37 -42.41 -17.91
CA SER A 69 11.69 -42.77 -18.44
C SER A 69 12.02 -42.04 -19.75
N GLN A 70 13.29 -42.06 -20.17
CA GLN A 70 13.73 -41.39 -21.41
C GLN A 70 13.06 -41.92 -22.69
N ASN A 71 12.51 -43.14 -22.65
CA ASN A 71 11.86 -43.79 -23.78
C ASN A 71 10.46 -44.28 -23.39
N SER A 72 9.75 -43.54 -22.54
CA SER A 72 8.41 -43.93 -22.07
C SER A 72 7.43 -44.06 -23.23
N GLY A 73 7.52 -43.15 -24.21
CA GLY A 73 6.81 -43.21 -25.48
C GLY A 73 5.81 -42.06 -25.58
N ARG A 74 4.55 -42.29 -25.97
CA ARG A 74 3.52 -41.23 -25.99
C ARG A 74 2.47 -41.48 -24.92
N ASP A 75 2.71 -40.91 -23.75
CA ASP A 75 1.92 -41.16 -22.55
C ASP A 75 0.90 -40.05 -22.32
N ILE A 76 -0.19 -40.42 -21.67
CA ILE A 76 -1.29 -39.54 -21.26
C ILE A 76 -1.47 -39.68 -19.75
N VAL A 77 -1.37 -38.56 -19.03
CA VAL A 77 -1.83 -38.45 -17.63
C VAL A 77 -3.21 -37.81 -17.66
N ALA A 78 -4.20 -38.54 -17.18
CA ALA A 78 -5.60 -38.29 -17.48
C ALA A 78 -6.36 -37.46 -16.44
N ASP A 79 -5.92 -37.49 -15.18
CA ASP A 79 -6.63 -36.94 -14.02
C ASP A 79 -5.72 -36.15 -13.07
N PHE A 80 -4.66 -35.54 -13.61
CA PHE A 80 -3.67 -34.83 -12.82
C PHE A 80 -4.28 -33.67 -11.99
N ALA A 81 -4.24 -33.80 -10.67
CA ALA A 81 -4.72 -32.80 -9.72
C ALA A 81 -3.62 -31.78 -9.39
N GLY A 82 -3.45 -30.77 -10.25
CA GLY A 82 -2.40 -29.75 -10.12
C GLY A 82 -2.67 -28.59 -9.14
N GLY A 83 -3.24 -28.84 -7.96
CA GLY A 83 -3.61 -27.79 -6.98
C GLY A 83 -2.98 -27.95 -5.59
N GLU A 84 -2.74 -26.83 -4.91
CA GLU A 84 -1.98 -26.64 -3.64
C GLU A 84 -2.43 -27.48 -2.41
N ILE A 85 -3.42 -28.37 -2.53
CA ILE A 85 -3.92 -29.18 -1.40
C ILE A 85 -4.10 -30.68 -1.71
N SER A 86 -3.81 -31.13 -2.95
CA SER A 86 -3.63 -32.56 -3.31
C SER A 86 -2.74 -32.67 -4.56
N ALA A 87 -1.54 -32.12 -4.49
CA ALA A 87 -0.71 -31.95 -5.68
C ALA A 87 -0.11 -33.29 -6.14
N ASP A 88 -0.58 -33.78 -7.28
CA ASP A 88 0.13 -34.79 -8.05
C ASP A 88 1.47 -34.24 -8.53
N MET A 89 2.40 -35.14 -8.82
CA MET A 89 3.73 -34.77 -9.28
C MET A 89 4.19 -35.63 -10.45
N LEU A 90 4.71 -34.98 -11.50
CA LEU A 90 5.44 -35.67 -12.56
C LEU A 90 6.93 -35.73 -12.20
N ASP A 91 7.46 -36.94 -12.03
CA ASP A 91 8.87 -37.17 -11.73
C ASP A 91 9.63 -37.64 -12.99
N PHE A 92 10.36 -36.70 -13.59
CA PHE A 92 11.32 -36.98 -14.66
C PHE A 92 12.74 -37.13 -14.14
N ALA A 93 13.02 -36.60 -12.95
CA ALA A 93 14.34 -36.51 -12.39
C ALA A 93 14.86 -37.87 -11.93
N SER A 94 13.99 -38.76 -11.45
CA SER A 94 14.33 -40.14 -11.09
C SER A 94 14.88 -40.96 -12.27
N ALA A 95 14.53 -40.60 -13.51
CA ALA A 95 15.12 -41.19 -14.72
C ALA A 95 16.33 -40.41 -15.28
N GLY A 96 16.83 -39.41 -14.55
CA GLY A 96 17.95 -38.57 -14.97
C GLY A 96 17.63 -37.66 -16.17
N ILE A 97 16.35 -37.41 -16.43
CA ILE A 97 15.93 -36.48 -17.49
C ILE A 97 16.12 -35.07 -16.96
N ASN A 98 16.82 -34.23 -17.73
CA ASN A 98 17.08 -32.84 -17.35
C ASN A 98 16.04 -31.92 -18.00
N ALA A 99 15.64 -30.87 -17.30
CA ALA A 99 14.74 -29.86 -17.86
C ALA A 99 15.26 -29.28 -19.19
N SER A 100 16.59 -29.18 -19.35
CA SER A 100 17.23 -28.69 -20.58
C SER A 100 17.03 -29.60 -21.80
N THR A 101 16.66 -30.86 -21.60
CA THR A 101 16.38 -31.83 -22.67
C THR A 101 14.88 -31.95 -22.97
N MET A 102 14.07 -31.07 -22.38
CA MET A 102 12.62 -31.08 -22.50
C MET A 102 12.12 -29.81 -23.17
N VAL A 103 11.02 -29.97 -23.91
CA VAL A 103 10.25 -28.86 -24.46
C VAL A 103 8.83 -28.98 -23.94
N VAL A 104 8.38 -27.99 -23.17
CA VAL A 104 7.02 -27.96 -22.61
C VAL A 104 6.17 -27.01 -23.45
N LYS A 105 4.99 -27.45 -23.89
CA LYS A 105 4.05 -26.64 -24.67
C LYS A 105 2.63 -26.88 -24.23
N GLU A 106 1.83 -25.82 -24.25
CA GLU A 106 0.39 -25.95 -24.17
C GLU A 106 -0.19 -26.22 -25.56
N ILE A 107 -0.97 -27.28 -25.69
CA ILE A 107 -1.61 -27.68 -26.94
C ILE A 107 -3.05 -28.08 -26.63
N ASN A 108 -4.02 -27.34 -27.18
CA ASN A 108 -5.46 -27.62 -27.06
C ASN A 108 -5.97 -27.76 -25.60
N GLY A 109 -5.44 -26.97 -24.67
CA GLY A 109 -5.83 -27.02 -23.24
C GLY A 109 -5.10 -28.07 -22.41
N ASN A 110 -4.11 -28.76 -22.98
CA ASN A 110 -3.26 -29.74 -22.30
C ASN A 110 -1.83 -29.22 -22.17
N THR A 111 -1.10 -29.69 -21.16
CA THR A 111 0.35 -29.49 -21.05
C THR A 111 1.09 -30.68 -21.66
N VAL A 112 1.95 -30.43 -22.64
CA VAL A 112 2.70 -31.47 -23.37
C VAL A 112 4.19 -31.30 -23.14
N PHE A 113 4.80 -32.31 -22.52
CA PHE A 113 6.25 -32.43 -22.34
C PHE A 113 6.83 -33.28 -23.47
N THR A 114 7.67 -32.71 -24.32
CA THR A 114 8.48 -33.47 -25.29
C THR A 114 9.87 -33.72 -24.72
N ILE A 115 10.22 -35.00 -24.56
CA ILE A 115 11.46 -35.49 -23.96
C ILE A 115 12.40 -35.94 -25.07
N ASN A 116 13.61 -35.37 -25.12
CA ASN A 116 14.65 -35.69 -26.11
C ASN A 116 14.19 -35.60 -27.59
N GLY A 117 13.07 -34.91 -27.87
CA GLY A 117 12.51 -34.75 -29.21
C GLY A 117 11.70 -35.94 -29.75
N SER A 118 11.48 -37.01 -28.98
CA SER A 118 10.79 -38.22 -29.45
C SER A 118 9.64 -38.70 -28.56
N SER A 119 9.85 -38.74 -27.24
CA SER A 119 8.80 -39.16 -26.30
C SER A 119 7.98 -37.96 -25.84
N THR A 120 6.69 -38.18 -25.55
CA THR A 120 5.77 -37.13 -25.12
C THR A 120 4.96 -37.58 -23.91
N VAL A 121 4.84 -36.72 -22.91
CA VAL A 121 3.84 -36.85 -21.84
C VAL A 121 2.81 -35.75 -22.01
N THR A 122 1.54 -36.12 -22.18
CA THR A 122 0.42 -35.19 -22.27
C THR A 122 -0.38 -35.23 -20.98
N VAL A 123 -0.48 -34.10 -20.31
CA VAL A 123 -1.35 -33.93 -19.14
C VAL A 123 -2.67 -33.34 -19.62
N GLU A 124 -3.74 -34.13 -19.57
CA GLU A 124 -5.06 -33.73 -20.09
C GLU A 124 -5.71 -32.66 -19.21
N GLY A 125 -6.22 -31.60 -19.83
CA GLY A 125 -7.00 -30.55 -19.16
C GLY A 125 -6.22 -29.62 -18.22
N VAL A 126 -4.90 -29.78 -18.11
CA VAL A 126 -4.06 -28.96 -17.22
C VAL A 126 -3.19 -28.01 -18.04
N THR A 127 -3.23 -26.72 -17.70
CA THR A 127 -2.35 -25.66 -18.22
C THR A 127 -1.56 -24.99 -17.09
N GLY A 128 -0.51 -24.24 -17.41
CA GLY A 128 0.23 -23.46 -16.40
C GLY A 128 1.09 -24.25 -15.40
N MET A 129 1.45 -25.51 -15.68
CA MET A 129 2.25 -26.34 -14.77
C MET A 129 3.61 -25.71 -14.44
N GLN A 130 3.86 -25.50 -13.16
CA GLN A 130 5.09 -24.88 -12.65
C GLN A 130 6.16 -25.93 -12.29
N PHE A 131 7.42 -25.64 -12.66
CA PHE A 131 8.58 -26.46 -12.32
C PHE A 131 8.86 -26.41 -10.81
N GLY A 132 9.15 -27.57 -10.22
CA GLY A 132 9.46 -27.73 -8.79
C GLY A 132 8.24 -27.91 -7.89
N THR A 133 7.03 -27.64 -8.39
CA THR A 133 5.77 -27.87 -7.66
C THR A 133 4.91 -28.95 -8.32
N HIS A 134 4.75 -28.93 -9.65
CA HIS A 134 3.94 -29.92 -10.38
C HIS A 134 4.79 -30.98 -11.09
N TRP A 135 6.05 -30.65 -11.38
CA TRP A 135 6.98 -31.56 -12.03
C TRP A 135 8.43 -31.26 -11.64
N THR A 136 9.26 -32.30 -11.62
CA THR A 136 10.70 -32.18 -11.35
C THR A 136 11.54 -32.82 -12.44
N ALA A 137 12.69 -32.19 -12.72
CA ALA A 137 13.75 -32.68 -13.60
C ALA A 137 15.14 -32.32 -13.04
N LEU A 138 15.23 -32.05 -11.73
CA LEU A 138 16.46 -31.80 -10.96
C LEU A 138 16.35 -32.44 -9.57
N GLY A 139 17.19 -33.45 -9.30
CA GLY A 139 17.25 -34.14 -8.00
C GLY A 139 16.22 -35.27 -7.85
N THR A 140 16.52 -36.28 -7.04
CA THR A 140 15.59 -37.40 -6.77
C THR A 140 14.42 -36.89 -5.94
N TYR A 141 13.18 -37.07 -6.41
CA TYR A 141 12.05 -37.08 -5.49
C TYR A 141 12.18 -38.34 -4.63
N THR A 142 12.33 -38.16 -3.32
CA THR A 142 12.20 -39.25 -2.37
C THR A 142 10.73 -39.29 -1.95
N PRO A 143 9.95 -40.32 -2.36
CA PRO A 143 8.62 -40.51 -1.80
C PRO A 143 8.70 -40.64 -0.27
N PRO A 144 7.61 -40.36 0.46
CA PRO A 144 7.52 -40.68 1.88
C PRO A 144 7.98 -42.13 2.10
N VAL A 145 8.90 -42.32 3.04
CA VAL A 145 9.63 -43.58 3.27
C VAL A 145 8.64 -44.75 3.45
N GLU A 146 8.78 -45.81 2.64
CA GLU A 146 8.16 -47.12 2.87
C GLU A 146 8.46 -47.60 4.31
N GLU A 147 7.43 -47.88 5.11
CA GLU A 147 7.58 -48.75 6.27
C GLU A 147 7.74 -50.20 5.78
N PRO A 148 8.68 -51.00 6.33
CA PRO A 148 9.04 -52.30 5.77
C PRO A 148 7.95 -53.36 6.00
N PRO A 149 7.88 -54.40 5.15
CA PRO A 149 6.79 -55.37 5.17
C PRO A 149 6.91 -56.32 6.38
N GLY A 150 5.97 -56.20 7.33
CA GLY A 150 5.79 -57.10 8.47
C GLY A 150 4.45 -57.82 8.38
N GLY A 151 4.50 -59.16 8.25
CA GLY A 151 3.35 -60.00 7.92
C GLY A 151 2.30 -60.27 9.00
N ASP A 152 1.16 -60.77 8.53
CA ASP A 152 0.15 -61.61 9.20
C ASP A 152 -0.16 -61.39 10.69
N GLU A 153 -0.42 -60.14 11.11
CA GLU A 153 -1.22 -59.87 12.30
C GLU A 153 -2.48 -59.06 11.91
N GLU A 154 -3.63 -59.37 12.52
CA GLU A 154 -4.82 -58.49 12.55
C GLU A 154 -4.37 -57.02 12.65
N PRO A 155 -4.91 -56.09 11.83
CA PRO A 155 -4.22 -54.84 11.49
C PRO A 155 -3.74 -54.14 12.76
N THR A 156 -2.43 -54.17 12.97
CA THR A 156 -1.76 -53.50 14.08
C THR A 156 -1.57 -52.02 13.83
N GLY A 157 -2.07 -51.50 12.71
CA GLY A 157 -2.07 -50.08 12.37
C GLY A 157 -2.71 -49.22 13.46
N GLU A 158 -2.34 -47.94 13.49
CA GLU A 158 -2.97 -46.97 14.38
C GLU A 158 -4.46 -46.91 14.09
N ALA A 159 -5.26 -46.81 15.14
CA ALA A 159 -6.69 -46.59 14.98
C ALA A 159 -6.91 -45.24 14.32
N GLY A 160 -7.66 -45.24 13.22
CA GLY A 160 -7.94 -44.07 12.41
C GLY A 160 -9.38 -44.04 11.96
N ILE A 161 -9.76 -42.88 11.46
CA ILE A 161 -11.07 -42.59 10.89
C ILE A 161 -10.81 -42.01 9.52
N ASP A 162 -11.32 -42.67 8.50
CA ASP A 162 -11.22 -42.25 7.12
C ASP A 162 -12.50 -41.51 6.72
N VAL A 163 -12.32 -40.41 5.98
CA VAL A 163 -13.37 -39.50 5.53
C VAL A 163 -13.13 -39.23 4.05
N SER A 164 -13.99 -39.77 3.18
CA SER A 164 -13.71 -39.86 1.75
C SER A 164 -13.72 -38.52 1.00
N ASN A 165 -14.46 -37.53 1.51
CA ASN A 165 -14.49 -36.18 0.95
C ASN A 165 -14.56 -35.13 2.06
N LEU A 166 -13.61 -34.19 2.03
CA LEU A 166 -13.56 -33.06 2.96
C LEU A 166 -13.94 -31.72 2.31
N SER A 167 -14.23 -31.71 1.01
CA SER A 167 -14.62 -30.53 0.24
C SER A 167 -15.95 -30.77 -0.45
N LEU A 168 -17.02 -30.24 0.15
CA LEU A 168 -18.39 -30.52 -0.25
C LEU A 168 -19.01 -29.29 -0.92
N ASN A 169 -19.82 -29.50 -1.96
CA ASN A 169 -20.51 -28.41 -2.67
C ASN A 169 -22.02 -28.61 -2.59
N VAL A 170 -22.69 -27.73 -1.85
CA VAL A 170 -24.13 -27.77 -1.62
C VAL A 170 -24.79 -26.48 -2.13
N ALA A 171 -26.11 -26.51 -2.33
CA ALA A 171 -26.87 -25.34 -2.76
C ALA A 171 -28.20 -25.26 -2.03
N GLU A 172 -28.58 -24.06 -1.64
CA GLU A 172 -29.90 -23.79 -1.10
C GLU A 172 -30.99 -24.18 -2.09
N GLY A 173 -32.09 -24.74 -1.59
CA GLY A 173 -33.20 -25.16 -2.42
C GLY A 173 -32.96 -26.40 -3.30
N GLY A 174 -31.80 -27.08 -3.23
CA GLY A 174 -31.72 -28.38 -3.90
C GLY A 174 -30.44 -29.23 -3.87
N ALA A 175 -29.25 -28.66 -4.02
CA ALA A 175 -28.05 -29.49 -4.18
C ALA A 175 -27.49 -29.94 -2.82
N SER A 176 -27.32 -31.25 -2.67
CA SER A 176 -26.65 -31.86 -1.52
C SER A 176 -25.42 -32.61 -1.99
N ASP A 177 -24.43 -32.73 -1.11
CA ASP A 177 -23.21 -33.50 -1.36
C ASP A 177 -23.02 -34.57 -0.27
N THR A 178 -22.15 -35.54 -0.50
CA THR A 178 -21.96 -36.67 0.41
C THR A 178 -20.49 -36.92 0.72
N THR A 179 -20.24 -37.35 1.96
CA THR A 179 -18.95 -37.90 2.41
C THR A 179 -19.19 -39.21 3.14
N ASP A 180 -18.29 -40.18 2.96
CA ASP A 180 -18.35 -41.46 3.65
C ASP A 180 -17.35 -41.48 4.80
N VAL A 181 -17.79 -41.99 5.95
CA VAL A 181 -16.94 -42.13 7.15
C VAL A 181 -16.81 -43.61 7.49
N VAL A 182 -15.59 -44.08 7.77
CA VAL A 182 -15.31 -45.48 8.15
C VAL A 182 -14.14 -45.58 9.13
N LEU A 183 -14.13 -46.61 9.98
CA LEU A 183 -13.00 -46.88 10.87
C LEU A 183 -11.92 -47.71 10.15
N THR A 184 -10.65 -47.36 10.34
CA THR A 184 -9.52 -48.08 9.72
C THR A 184 -9.12 -49.34 10.50
N ARG A 185 -9.55 -49.46 11.76
CA ARG A 185 -9.24 -50.59 12.64
C ARG A 185 -10.47 -51.09 13.40
N LYS A 186 -10.51 -52.41 13.66
CA LYS A 186 -11.59 -53.03 14.43
C LYS A 186 -11.62 -52.49 15.85
N PRO A 187 -12.70 -51.86 16.30
CA PRO A 187 -12.84 -51.51 17.70
C PRO A 187 -13.26 -52.75 18.50
N THR A 188 -12.86 -52.78 19.75
CA THR A 188 -13.28 -53.68 20.83
C THR A 188 -14.55 -53.22 21.56
N SER A 189 -14.90 -51.93 21.47
CA SER A 189 -16.14 -51.32 22.01
C SER A 189 -16.72 -50.29 21.03
N ASP A 190 -17.99 -49.92 21.19
CA ASP A 190 -18.62 -48.97 20.26
C ASP A 190 -17.91 -47.61 20.26
N VAL A 191 -17.76 -47.04 19.07
CA VAL A 191 -17.18 -45.72 18.77
C VAL A 191 -18.29 -44.83 18.25
N THR A 192 -18.60 -43.74 18.97
CA THR A 192 -19.61 -42.76 18.57
C THR A 192 -18.95 -41.45 18.18
N ILE A 193 -19.26 -40.95 16.99
CA ILE A 193 -18.77 -39.68 16.45
C ILE A 193 -19.97 -38.76 16.26
N THR A 194 -19.90 -37.51 16.72
CA THR A 194 -20.97 -36.52 16.49
C THR A 194 -20.49 -35.51 15.45
N LEU A 195 -21.35 -35.20 14.48
CA LEU A 195 -21.08 -34.17 13.47
C LEU A 195 -21.57 -32.79 13.96
N GLY A 196 -20.95 -31.73 13.44
CA GLY A 196 -21.41 -30.35 13.63
C GLY A 196 -20.92 -29.43 12.51
N SER A 197 -21.44 -28.20 12.49
CA SER A 197 -21.00 -27.13 11.61
C SER A 197 -21.05 -25.77 12.30
N ASP A 198 -20.43 -24.76 11.68
CA ASP A 198 -20.50 -23.37 12.15
C ASP A 198 -21.83 -22.68 11.77
N GLY A 199 -22.67 -23.35 10.97
CA GLY A 199 -23.95 -22.84 10.48
C GLY A 199 -24.26 -23.32 9.06
N GLY A 200 -25.39 -22.89 8.50
CA GLY A 200 -25.72 -23.03 7.06
C GLY A 200 -26.05 -24.42 6.53
N VAL A 201 -25.82 -25.50 7.29
CA VAL A 201 -26.05 -26.88 6.82
C VAL A 201 -26.73 -27.79 7.84
N LEU A 202 -27.42 -28.81 7.32
CA LEU A 202 -27.91 -29.98 8.04
C LEU A 202 -27.27 -31.25 7.49
N PHE A 203 -27.28 -32.30 8.31
CA PHE A 203 -26.66 -33.59 7.98
C PHE A 203 -27.69 -34.72 8.03
N SER A 204 -27.66 -35.61 7.06
CA SER A 204 -28.40 -36.88 7.05
C SER A 204 -27.43 -38.05 7.02
N VAL A 205 -27.53 -38.95 8.00
CA VAL A 205 -26.67 -40.14 8.09
C VAL A 205 -27.42 -41.36 7.55
N ASN A 206 -26.85 -42.04 6.55
CA ASN A 206 -27.41 -43.22 5.89
C ASN A 206 -28.88 -43.03 5.43
N GLY A 207 -29.23 -41.84 4.95
CA GLY A 207 -30.59 -41.51 4.52
C GLY A 207 -31.59 -41.29 5.67
N GLY A 208 -31.11 -41.07 6.90
CA GLY A 208 -31.92 -40.70 8.05
C GLY A 208 -32.50 -39.27 7.96
N ALA A 209 -33.29 -38.87 8.96
CA ALA A 209 -33.81 -37.51 9.03
C ALA A 209 -32.66 -36.49 9.18
N PRO A 210 -32.70 -35.35 8.45
CA PRO A 210 -31.70 -34.30 8.62
C PRO A 210 -31.67 -33.73 10.04
N ALA A 211 -30.47 -33.54 10.58
CA ALA A 211 -30.24 -32.94 11.90
C ALA A 211 -28.97 -32.09 11.86
N ALA A 212 -28.87 -31.09 12.76
CA ALA A 212 -27.67 -30.27 12.87
C ALA A 212 -26.47 -31.01 13.48
N THR A 213 -26.74 -31.99 14.36
CA THR A 213 -25.70 -32.76 15.08
C THR A 213 -26.00 -34.26 15.14
N PRO A 214 -26.07 -34.98 13.99
CA PRO A 214 -26.29 -36.43 14.03
C PRO A 214 -25.03 -37.17 14.49
N THR A 215 -25.24 -38.41 14.92
CA THR A 215 -24.17 -39.31 15.40
C THR A 215 -23.94 -40.48 14.45
N LEU A 216 -22.68 -40.82 14.20
CA LEU A 216 -22.27 -42.08 13.57
C LEU A 216 -21.88 -43.08 14.67
N ILE A 217 -22.37 -44.32 14.58
CA ILE A 217 -22.09 -45.37 15.57
C ILE A 217 -21.41 -46.56 14.89
N PHE A 218 -20.15 -46.80 15.23
CA PHE A 218 -19.38 -47.94 14.77
C PHE A 218 -19.20 -48.94 15.92
N THR A 219 -19.76 -50.12 15.73
CA THR A 219 -19.64 -51.29 16.61
C THR A 219 -18.55 -52.22 16.11
N PRO A 220 -18.06 -53.17 16.93
CA PRO A 220 -17.15 -54.22 16.48
C PRO A 220 -17.64 -55.07 15.30
N ALA A 221 -18.95 -55.02 14.98
CA ALA A 221 -19.57 -55.78 13.90
C ALA A 221 -19.69 -55.01 12.57
N ASN A 222 -19.84 -53.68 12.60
CA ASN A 222 -20.07 -52.84 11.42
C ASN A 222 -18.96 -51.81 11.17
N TRP A 223 -17.85 -51.86 11.91
CA TRP A 223 -16.76 -50.87 11.82
C TRP A 223 -16.17 -50.67 10.41
N LYS A 224 -16.19 -51.71 9.56
CA LYS A 224 -15.74 -51.65 8.16
C LYS A 224 -16.82 -51.13 7.19
N GLN A 225 -18.04 -50.92 7.66
CA GLN A 225 -19.13 -50.45 6.82
C GLN A 225 -19.10 -48.93 6.82
N SER A 226 -18.87 -48.34 5.65
CA SER A 226 -18.98 -46.90 5.45
C SER A 226 -20.36 -46.39 5.87
N GLN A 227 -20.38 -45.28 6.60
CA GLN A 227 -21.58 -44.54 6.92
C GLN A 227 -21.58 -43.26 6.10
N THR A 228 -22.56 -43.15 5.18
CA THR A 228 -22.68 -42.00 4.29
C THR A 228 -23.34 -40.84 5.02
N VAL A 229 -22.70 -39.68 4.98
CA VAL A 229 -23.19 -38.41 5.50
C VAL A 229 -23.55 -37.54 4.31
N THR A 230 -24.83 -37.21 4.17
CA THR A 230 -25.32 -36.22 3.20
C THR A 230 -25.38 -34.85 3.87
N VAL A 231 -24.73 -33.86 3.27
CA VAL A 231 -24.75 -32.45 3.70
C VAL A 231 -25.74 -31.69 2.84
N ILE A 232 -26.60 -30.92 3.50
CA ILE A 232 -27.74 -30.23 2.89
C ILE A 232 -27.68 -28.77 3.33
N ALA A 233 -27.64 -27.83 2.39
CA ALA A 233 -27.75 -26.40 2.68
C ALA A 233 -29.11 -26.06 3.30
N VAL A 234 -29.12 -25.18 4.30
CA VAL A 234 -30.35 -24.62 4.86
C VAL A 234 -30.77 -23.47 3.96
N ASP A 235 -31.95 -23.59 3.35
CA ASP A 235 -32.55 -22.54 2.51
C ASP A 235 -33.11 -21.41 3.37
N ASP A 236 -32.54 -20.21 3.27
CA ASP A 236 -33.05 -19.00 3.91
C ASP A 236 -33.30 -17.86 2.88
N PRO A 237 -33.89 -16.71 3.28
CA PRO A 237 -34.27 -15.63 2.35
C PRO A 237 -33.24 -14.48 2.27
N VAL A 238 -31.95 -14.76 2.50
CA VAL A 238 -30.87 -13.77 2.50
C VAL A 238 -29.81 -14.16 1.47
N TYR A 239 -29.55 -13.26 0.51
CA TYR A 239 -28.43 -13.43 -0.43
C TYR A 239 -27.07 -13.34 0.27
N GLU A 240 -26.30 -14.42 0.23
CA GLU A 240 -24.94 -14.57 0.71
C GLU A 240 -23.98 -14.70 -0.48
N SER A 241 -22.94 -13.86 -0.52
CA SER A 241 -22.04 -13.73 -1.68
C SER A 241 -20.95 -14.81 -1.74
N PHE A 242 -21.31 -16.07 -1.47
CA PHE A 242 -20.46 -17.24 -1.17
C PHE A 242 -20.00 -17.33 0.29
N ASP A 243 -20.84 -17.91 1.15
CA ASP A 243 -20.45 -18.33 2.49
C ASP A 243 -20.29 -19.86 2.55
N GLY A 244 -19.05 -20.31 2.66
CA GLY A 244 -18.76 -21.70 3.03
C GLY A 244 -18.80 -21.87 4.55
N THR A 245 -19.01 -23.10 5.01
CA THR A 245 -19.07 -23.45 6.43
C THR A 245 -18.12 -24.59 6.77
N THR A 246 -17.50 -24.52 7.95
CA THR A 246 -16.69 -25.61 8.48
C THR A 246 -17.61 -26.75 8.89
N ILE A 247 -17.26 -27.97 8.48
CA ILE A 247 -17.84 -29.20 9.01
C ILE A 247 -16.82 -29.80 9.96
N TYR A 248 -17.20 -30.00 11.21
CA TYR A 248 -16.32 -30.58 12.21
C TYR A 248 -16.94 -31.82 12.83
N PHE A 249 -16.07 -32.65 13.38
CA PHE A 249 -16.45 -33.81 14.15
C PHE A 249 -16.12 -33.54 15.61
N GLU A 250 -17.12 -33.66 16.47
CA GLU A 250 -16.94 -33.58 17.92
C GLU A 250 -16.06 -34.73 18.42
N PRO A 251 -15.44 -34.57 19.61
CA PRO A 251 -14.64 -35.62 20.22
C PRO A 251 -15.37 -36.95 20.28
N ILE A 252 -14.66 -38.01 19.93
CA ILE A 252 -15.19 -39.37 19.93
C ILE A 252 -15.63 -39.74 21.35
N VAL A 253 -16.86 -40.25 21.46
CA VAL A 253 -17.34 -40.87 22.69
C VAL A 253 -17.20 -42.38 22.54
N THR A 254 -16.20 -42.95 23.22
CA THR A 254 -15.93 -44.40 23.18
C THR A 254 -15.37 -44.92 24.50
N GLN A 255 -15.62 -46.20 24.79
CA GLN A 255 -14.90 -46.97 25.82
C GLN A 255 -13.72 -47.75 25.22
N ASP A 256 -13.55 -47.69 23.91
CA ASP A 256 -12.50 -48.37 23.20
C ASP A 256 -11.14 -47.68 23.41
N PRO A 257 -10.12 -48.35 23.97
CA PRO A 257 -8.84 -47.73 24.25
C PRO A 257 -8.07 -47.31 23.00
N LEU A 258 -8.38 -47.86 21.82
CA LEU A 258 -7.69 -47.50 20.58
C LEU A 258 -8.19 -46.17 20.01
N TYR A 259 -9.42 -45.77 20.32
CA TYR A 259 -10.08 -44.59 19.71
C TYR A 259 -10.24 -43.40 20.67
N GLN A 260 -9.65 -43.44 21.87
CA GLN A 260 -9.80 -42.36 22.88
C GLN A 260 -9.12 -41.05 22.50
N GLU A 261 -8.10 -41.07 21.64
CA GLU A 261 -7.33 -39.89 21.20
C GLU A 261 -7.27 -39.76 19.67
N VAL A 262 -8.18 -40.44 18.97
CA VAL A 262 -8.30 -40.34 17.53
C VAL A 262 -9.23 -39.18 17.20
N TYR A 263 -8.85 -38.32 16.27
CA TYR A 263 -9.64 -37.18 15.85
C TYR A 263 -9.91 -37.28 14.34
N PRO A 264 -11.18 -37.25 13.90
CA PRO A 264 -11.49 -37.17 12.49
C PRO A 264 -11.02 -35.82 11.94
N PRO A 265 -10.56 -35.75 10.67
CA PRO A 265 -10.28 -34.48 10.01
C PRO A 265 -11.58 -33.68 9.81
N SER A 266 -11.53 -32.37 10.06
CA SER A 266 -12.62 -31.45 9.69
C SER A 266 -12.62 -31.18 8.19
N GLY A 267 -13.80 -30.90 7.63
CA GLY A 267 -13.99 -30.55 6.23
C GLY A 267 -14.60 -29.15 6.05
N TRP A 268 -14.85 -28.80 4.79
CA TRP A 268 -15.43 -27.54 4.35
C TRP A 268 -16.60 -27.81 3.40
N ALA A 269 -17.69 -27.08 3.56
CA ALA A 269 -18.80 -27.08 2.61
C ALA A 269 -18.96 -25.69 1.99
N THR A 270 -18.90 -25.60 0.67
CA THR A 270 -19.27 -24.40 -0.08
C THR A 270 -20.77 -24.40 -0.30
N ILE A 271 -21.44 -23.28 0.03
CA ILE A 271 -22.88 -23.12 -0.15
C ILE A 271 -23.12 -22.18 -1.33
N ALA A 272 -23.84 -22.67 -2.33
CA ALA A 272 -24.38 -21.84 -3.40
C ALA A 272 -25.76 -21.32 -3.00
N ASP A 273 -25.85 -20.01 -2.87
CA ASP A 273 -27.04 -19.26 -2.54
C ASP A 273 -28.02 -19.21 -3.73
N ASN A 274 -29.33 -19.34 -3.47
CA ASN A 274 -30.35 -19.33 -4.51
C ASN A 274 -31.16 -18.01 -4.59
N ASP A 275 -30.85 -17.06 -3.73
CA ASP A 275 -31.52 -15.78 -3.67
C ASP A 275 -30.94 -14.78 -4.67
N THR A 276 -31.72 -13.74 -4.93
CA THR A 276 -31.33 -12.69 -5.88
C THR A 276 -30.47 -11.66 -5.18
N ALA A 277 -29.24 -11.47 -5.68
CA ALA A 277 -28.37 -10.38 -5.26
C ALA A 277 -29.10 -9.02 -5.32
N PRO A 278 -28.94 -8.15 -4.30
CA PRO A 278 -29.53 -6.82 -4.34
C PRO A 278 -28.99 -6.02 -5.54
N GLU A 279 -29.86 -5.30 -6.25
CA GLU A 279 -29.50 -4.46 -7.38
C GLU A 279 -28.54 -3.34 -6.94
N VAL A 280 -27.27 -3.42 -7.36
CA VAL A 280 -26.25 -2.41 -7.05
C VAL A 280 -26.54 -1.16 -7.87
N ALA A 281 -26.61 -0.01 -7.21
CA ALA A 281 -26.82 1.26 -7.89
C ALA A 281 -25.64 1.57 -8.83
N PRO A 282 -25.90 2.12 -10.04
CA PRO A 282 -24.84 2.45 -10.98
C PRO A 282 -23.86 3.49 -10.40
N PRO A 283 -22.63 3.57 -10.91
CA PRO A 283 -21.63 4.50 -10.39
C PRO A 283 -22.04 5.96 -10.68
N GLU A 284 -21.53 6.89 -9.88
CA GLU A 284 -21.81 8.33 -9.94
C GLU A 284 -20.54 9.12 -10.22
N ALA A 285 -20.50 9.87 -11.34
CA ALA A 285 -19.46 10.86 -11.62
C ALA A 285 -19.76 12.17 -10.88
N GLN A 286 -18.75 12.84 -10.33
CA GLN A 286 -18.94 14.08 -9.56
C GLN A 286 -18.64 15.34 -10.35
N ALA A 287 -19.44 16.39 -10.13
CA ALA A 287 -19.14 17.70 -10.69
C ALA A 287 -17.90 18.29 -10.04
N MET A 288 -17.04 18.92 -10.83
CA MET A 288 -15.78 19.49 -10.36
C MET A 288 -15.61 20.92 -10.86
N THR A 289 -14.92 21.74 -10.08
CA THR A 289 -14.60 23.12 -10.45
C THR A 289 -13.15 23.42 -10.12
N ALA A 290 -12.41 23.91 -11.10
CA ALA A 290 -11.08 24.46 -10.92
C ALA A 290 -11.04 25.91 -11.40
N HIS A 291 -10.04 26.65 -10.93
CA HIS A 291 -9.81 28.02 -11.35
C HIS A 291 -8.44 28.09 -12.01
N VAL A 292 -8.36 28.82 -13.12
CA VAL A 292 -7.17 28.87 -13.96
C VAL A 292 -6.68 30.31 -14.05
N TRP A 293 -5.44 30.51 -13.60
CA TRP A 293 -4.79 31.81 -13.54
C TRP A 293 -3.46 31.83 -14.30
N GLU A 294 -3.50 31.41 -15.57
CA GLU A 294 -2.30 31.33 -16.41
C GLU A 294 -2.49 31.98 -17.77
N ASP A 295 -1.39 32.51 -18.33
CA ASP A 295 -1.28 33.03 -19.69
C ASP A 295 -1.21 31.91 -20.76
N ASN A 296 -0.83 30.70 -20.34
CA ASN A 296 -0.82 29.49 -21.16
C ASN A 296 -1.49 28.32 -20.40
N PRO A 297 -2.83 28.31 -20.30
CA PRO A 297 -3.61 27.44 -19.41
C PRO A 297 -3.60 26.02 -19.94
N VAL A 298 -2.60 25.29 -19.49
CA VAL A 298 -2.58 23.83 -19.53
C VAL A 298 -2.88 23.38 -18.13
N VAL A 299 -4.08 22.88 -17.89
CA VAL A 299 -4.53 22.48 -16.55
C VAL A 299 -4.91 21.01 -16.57
N GLU A 300 -4.36 20.26 -15.62
CA GLU A 300 -4.61 18.83 -15.44
C GLU A 300 -5.46 18.62 -14.18
N LEU A 301 -6.59 17.93 -14.31
CA LEU A 301 -7.50 17.60 -13.21
C LEU A 301 -7.81 16.11 -13.22
N GLN A 302 -7.75 15.47 -12.06
CA GLN A 302 -8.22 14.10 -11.91
C GLN A 302 -9.74 14.07 -11.80
N GLY A 303 -10.40 13.19 -12.57
CA GLY A 303 -11.82 12.92 -12.42
C GLY A 303 -12.14 12.31 -11.07
N ASN A 304 -13.38 12.49 -10.61
CA ASN A 304 -13.84 11.92 -9.35
C ASN A 304 -15.15 11.16 -9.55
N GLY A 305 -15.24 9.95 -9.01
CA GLY A 305 -16.42 9.11 -9.12
C GLY A 305 -16.55 8.16 -7.92
N TYR A 306 -17.78 7.75 -7.66
CA TYR A 306 -18.13 6.83 -6.59
C TYR A 306 -18.87 5.62 -7.16
N SER A 307 -18.51 4.41 -6.70
CA SER A 307 -19.34 3.21 -6.90
C SER A 307 -19.66 2.62 -5.54
N ALA A 308 -20.90 2.13 -5.39
CA ALA A 308 -21.33 1.39 -4.21
C ALA A 308 -20.93 -0.10 -4.28
N GLY A 309 -20.42 -0.56 -5.42
CA GLY A 309 -19.95 -1.93 -5.64
C GLY A 309 -18.53 -2.18 -5.12
N GLU A 310 -18.17 -3.46 -4.99
CA GLU A 310 -16.90 -3.92 -4.42
C GLU A 310 -15.67 -3.57 -5.27
N PHE A 311 -15.86 -3.35 -6.58
CA PHE A 311 -14.78 -3.22 -7.56
C PHE A 311 -14.34 -1.77 -7.87
N GLY A 312 -14.94 -0.75 -7.24
CA GLY A 312 -14.57 0.66 -7.45
C GLY A 312 -14.70 1.17 -8.90
N ILE A 313 -14.26 2.40 -9.17
CA ILE A 313 -14.25 2.98 -10.52
C ILE A 313 -13.04 2.46 -11.31
N THR A 314 -13.27 1.98 -12.52
CA THR A 314 -12.26 1.33 -13.37
C THR A 314 -11.93 2.12 -14.63
N GLU A 315 -12.85 2.94 -15.16
CA GLU A 315 -12.62 3.72 -16.39
C GLU A 315 -13.27 5.11 -16.33
N TYR A 316 -12.63 6.08 -17.01
CA TYR A 316 -13.11 7.45 -17.21
C TYR A 316 -13.21 7.76 -18.71
N MET A 317 -14.20 8.55 -19.13
CA MET A 317 -14.30 9.02 -20.51
C MET A 317 -14.74 10.48 -20.63
N ILE A 318 -14.24 11.17 -21.65
CA ILE A 318 -14.75 12.49 -22.07
C ILE A 318 -16.03 12.28 -22.87
N VAL A 319 -17.13 12.86 -22.41
CA VAL A 319 -18.46 12.81 -23.03
C VAL A 319 -18.65 13.96 -24.02
N SER A 320 -18.13 15.16 -23.70
CA SER A 320 -18.20 16.33 -24.56
C SER A 320 -16.96 17.21 -24.44
N GLN A 321 -16.71 18.05 -25.46
CA GLN A 321 -15.62 19.03 -25.47
C GLN A 321 -16.16 20.41 -25.10
N PRO A 322 -15.31 21.33 -24.57
CA PRO A 322 -15.74 22.68 -24.26
C PRO A 322 -16.24 23.45 -25.48
N VAL A 323 -17.32 24.22 -25.28
CA VAL A 323 -17.95 25.03 -26.33
C VAL A 323 -17.34 26.43 -26.40
N GLU A 324 -16.85 26.93 -25.27
CA GLU A 324 -16.30 28.27 -25.09
C GLU A 324 -14.91 28.43 -25.74
N GLY A 325 -14.16 27.33 -25.90
CA GLY A 325 -12.83 27.30 -26.52
C GLY A 325 -11.84 26.39 -25.78
N GLY A 326 -10.77 25.97 -26.46
CA GLY A 326 -9.79 25.00 -25.94
C GLY A 326 -10.12 23.55 -26.27
N THR A 327 -9.34 22.61 -25.72
CA THR A 327 -9.53 21.17 -25.93
C THR A 327 -9.21 20.42 -24.65
N VAL A 328 -10.03 19.42 -24.33
CA VAL A 328 -9.76 18.49 -23.22
C VAL A 328 -9.31 17.15 -23.78
N THR A 329 -8.23 16.61 -23.22
CA THR A 329 -7.69 15.29 -23.57
C THR A 329 -7.49 14.46 -22.31
N MET A 330 -7.59 13.14 -22.43
CA MET A 330 -7.14 12.24 -21.37
C MET A 330 -5.65 11.98 -21.57
N ILE A 331 -4.85 12.22 -20.55
CA ILE A 331 -3.40 11.96 -20.58
C ILE A 331 -3.03 10.64 -19.90
N ASP A 332 -3.88 10.17 -18.99
CA ASP A 332 -3.84 8.83 -18.40
C ASP A 332 -5.28 8.31 -18.23
N ASP A 333 -5.47 7.30 -17.39
CA ASP A 333 -6.75 6.62 -17.14
C ASP A 333 -7.78 7.45 -16.36
N ARG A 334 -7.38 8.55 -15.70
CA ARG A 334 -8.27 9.37 -14.85
C ARG A 334 -7.99 10.88 -14.88
N THR A 335 -6.96 11.33 -15.58
CA THR A 335 -6.52 12.73 -15.62
C THR A 335 -6.91 13.40 -16.93
N PHE A 336 -7.71 14.46 -16.80
CA PHE A 336 -8.16 15.33 -17.88
C PHE A 336 -7.23 16.53 -18.00
N ARG A 337 -6.67 16.75 -19.19
CA ARG A 337 -5.86 17.91 -19.54
C ARG A 337 -6.65 18.86 -20.41
N PHE A 338 -6.91 20.05 -19.89
CA PHE A 338 -7.43 21.18 -20.66
C PHE A 338 -6.28 21.98 -21.25
N GLU A 339 -6.33 22.24 -22.55
CA GLU A 339 -5.45 23.17 -23.26
C GLU A 339 -6.29 24.31 -23.83
N GLY A 340 -6.12 25.52 -23.30
CA GLY A 340 -6.87 26.69 -23.78
C GLY A 340 -6.41 27.20 -25.16
N ASP A 341 -7.35 27.72 -25.95
CA ASP A 341 -7.04 28.39 -27.21
C ASP A 341 -6.46 29.80 -26.93
N LYS A 342 -5.23 30.05 -27.37
CA LYS A 342 -4.53 31.35 -27.21
C LYS A 342 -5.34 32.55 -27.72
N THR A 343 -6.14 32.37 -28.76
CA THR A 343 -6.99 33.43 -29.32
C THR A 343 -8.11 33.80 -28.34
N PHE A 344 -8.71 32.79 -27.73
CA PHE A 344 -9.77 32.92 -26.74
C PHE A 344 -9.27 33.55 -25.43
N LEU A 345 -8.10 33.12 -24.95
CA LEU A 345 -7.53 33.60 -23.69
C LEU A 345 -7.11 35.06 -23.74
N SER A 346 -6.60 35.50 -24.90
CA SER A 346 -6.22 36.91 -25.13
C SER A 346 -7.42 37.87 -25.22
N SER A 347 -8.66 37.36 -25.17
CA SER A 347 -9.88 38.18 -25.27
C SER A 347 -10.48 38.55 -23.91
N LEU A 348 -10.06 37.90 -22.83
CA LEU A 348 -10.58 38.12 -21.47
C LEU A 348 -9.91 39.33 -20.82
N ASN A 349 -10.71 40.24 -20.25
CA ASN A 349 -10.18 41.43 -19.57
C ASN A 349 -9.72 41.09 -18.14
N ARG A 350 -8.81 41.90 -17.57
CA ARG A 350 -8.39 41.75 -16.17
C ARG A 350 -9.60 41.76 -15.22
N GLY A 351 -9.74 40.70 -14.42
CA GLY A 351 -10.83 40.53 -13.46
C GLY A 351 -12.11 39.92 -14.05
N GLU A 352 -12.11 39.59 -15.34
CA GLU A 352 -13.16 38.79 -15.98
C GLU A 352 -12.92 37.30 -15.67
N VAL A 353 -13.99 36.57 -15.34
CA VAL A 353 -13.97 35.12 -15.10
C VAL A 353 -14.94 34.45 -16.05
N LEU A 354 -14.47 33.49 -16.82
CA LEU A 354 -15.30 32.74 -17.76
C LEU A 354 -15.26 31.25 -17.43
N PRO A 355 -16.39 30.63 -17.09
CA PRO A 355 -16.46 29.18 -16.91
C PRO A 355 -16.39 28.47 -18.28
N VAL A 356 -15.43 27.58 -18.43
CA VAL A 356 -15.27 26.66 -19.55
C VAL A 356 -15.68 25.27 -19.07
N THR A 357 -16.65 24.64 -19.72
CA THR A 357 -17.24 23.38 -19.19
C THR A 357 -17.10 22.22 -20.15
N PHE A 358 -16.95 21.02 -19.62
CA PHE A 358 -17.05 19.77 -20.39
C PHE A 358 -17.70 18.66 -19.56
N GLU A 359 -18.22 17.63 -20.22
CA GLU A 359 -18.84 16.49 -19.53
C GLU A 359 -17.94 15.25 -19.58
N TYR A 360 -17.94 14.49 -18.49
CA TYR A 360 -17.27 13.20 -18.39
C TYR A 360 -18.16 12.17 -17.69
N ALA A 361 -17.85 10.89 -17.86
CA ALA A 361 -18.55 9.79 -17.18
C ALA A 361 -17.55 8.77 -16.65
N VAL A 362 -17.98 8.00 -15.65
CA VAL A 362 -17.19 6.93 -15.02
C VAL A 362 -17.85 5.58 -15.19
N LYS A 363 -17.07 4.50 -15.14
CA LYS A 363 -17.55 3.13 -15.21
C LYS A 363 -16.87 2.32 -14.12
N ASP A 364 -17.63 1.43 -13.48
CA ASP A 364 -17.12 0.54 -12.45
C ASP A 364 -16.77 -0.85 -13.00
N GLY A 365 -16.27 -1.72 -12.11
CA GLY A 365 -15.89 -3.10 -12.44
C GLY A 365 -17.02 -3.94 -13.05
N ASP A 366 -18.28 -3.56 -12.83
CA ASP A 366 -19.47 -4.24 -13.35
C ASP A 366 -19.80 -3.83 -14.80
N GLY A 367 -19.07 -2.84 -15.33
CA GLY A 367 -19.11 -2.47 -16.73
C GLY A 367 -20.18 -1.45 -17.10
N VAL A 368 -20.87 -0.85 -16.11
CA VAL A 368 -21.96 0.11 -16.32
C VAL A 368 -21.44 1.55 -16.24
N TRP A 369 -21.79 2.38 -17.24
CA TRP A 369 -21.43 3.80 -17.24
C TRP A 369 -22.39 4.64 -16.39
N SER A 370 -21.84 5.61 -15.67
CA SER A 370 -22.58 6.63 -14.93
C SER A 370 -23.35 7.56 -15.87
N ALA A 371 -24.29 8.32 -15.31
CA ALA A 371 -24.72 9.56 -15.94
C ALA A 371 -23.52 10.54 -16.08
N PRO A 372 -23.47 11.38 -17.13
CA PRO A 372 -22.40 12.37 -17.27
C PRO A 372 -22.44 13.42 -16.15
N ALA A 373 -21.27 13.84 -15.71
CA ALA A 373 -21.07 14.96 -14.80
C ALA A 373 -20.30 16.09 -15.48
N THR A 374 -20.57 17.33 -15.06
CA THR A 374 -19.92 18.52 -15.61
C THR A 374 -18.67 18.88 -14.82
N MET A 375 -17.56 19.09 -15.54
CA MET A 375 -16.35 19.69 -15.00
C MET A 375 -16.22 21.13 -15.53
N THR A 376 -15.89 22.06 -14.65
CA THR A 376 -15.82 23.51 -14.94
C THR A 376 -14.43 24.06 -14.65
N PHE A 377 -13.84 24.75 -15.62
CA PHE A 377 -12.63 25.55 -15.46
C PHE A 377 -13.01 27.03 -15.48
N ASN A 378 -12.92 27.71 -14.35
CA ASN A 378 -13.09 29.16 -14.26
C ASN A 378 -11.80 29.85 -14.70
N VAL A 379 -11.75 30.28 -15.96
CA VAL A 379 -10.56 30.93 -16.55
C VAL A 379 -10.61 32.43 -16.28
N HIS A 380 -9.54 32.98 -15.69
CA HIS A 380 -9.45 34.39 -15.33
C HIS A 380 -8.68 35.17 -16.41
N GLY A 381 -9.13 36.39 -16.74
CA GLY A 381 -8.47 37.24 -17.73
C GLY A 381 -7.24 37.98 -17.19
N PHE A 382 -6.21 38.12 -18.02
CA PHE A 382 -4.93 38.79 -17.73
C PHE A 382 -4.65 39.97 -18.66
N THR A 383 -3.90 40.96 -18.17
CA THR A 383 -3.30 42.01 -19.03
C THR A 383 -1.85 41.65 -19.34
N ASN A 384 -1.48 41.51 -20.62
CA ASN A 384 -0.10 41.30 -21.04
C ASN A 384 0.85 42.39 -20.49
N GLY A 385 1.84 41.99 -19.69
CA GLY A 385 3.08 42.73 -19.40
C GLY A 385 3.04 43.82 -18.32
N ALA A 386 2.46 43.58 -17.14
CA ALA A 386 2.65 44.47 -15.98
C ALA A 386 2.54 43.71 -14.63
N ASP A 387 3.33 44.17 -13.65
CA ASP A 387 3.47 43.71 -12.25
C ASP A 387 2.39 42.74 -11.74
N GLU A 388 2.82 41.55 -11.36
CA GLU A 388 1.97 40.42 -11.01
C GLU A 388 1.71 40.39 -9.49
N THR A 389 0.43 40.41 -9.11
CA THR A 389 -0.01 40.21 -7.72
C THR A 389 -0.86 38.96 -7.69
N TYR A 390 -0.38 37.92 -7.01
CA TYR A 390 -1.10 36.66 -6.83
C TYR A 390 -1.74 36.62 -5.43
N GLU A 391 -3.07 36.46 -5.37
CA GLU A 391 -3.79 36.20 -4.12
C GLU A 391 -4.14 34.71 -4.04
N ALA A 392 -3.37 33.95 -3.25
CA ALA A 392 -3.64 32.53 -3.02
C ALA A 392 -4.66 32.37 -1.88
N PHE A 393 -5.78 31.70 -2.15
CA PHE A 393 -6.71 31.20 -1.14
C PHE A 393 -6.46 29.72 -0.92
N THR A 394 -5.74 29.35 0.13
CA THR A 394 -5.52 27.94 0.50
C THR A 394 -6.56 27.49 1.52
N MET A 395 -7.37 26.49 1.17
CA MET A 395 -8.10 25.66 2.13
C MET A 395 -7.34 24.35 2.28
N THR A 396 -6.32 24.30 3.15
CA THR A 396 -5.54 23.07 3.35
C THR A 396 -6.21 22.16 4.37
N THR A 397 -6.72 21.00 3.92
CA THR A 397 -6.72 19.79 4.74
C THR A 397 -5.36 19.09 4.58
N ASP A 398 -5.07 18.14 5.47
CA ASP A 398 -3.74 17.62 5.86
C ASP A 398 -2.79 17.05 4.77
N SER A 399 -3.05 17.23 3.47
CA SER A 399 -2.26 16.57 2.39
C SER A 399 -2.26 17.26 1.00
N GLN A 400 -2.39 18.58 0.89
CA GLN A 400 -2.25 19.26 -0.42
C GLN A 400 -0.95 20.05 -0.56
N THR A 401 -0.21 19.78 -1.64
CA THR A 401 0.91 20.59 -2.13
C THR A 401 0.39 21.45 -3.27
N ASP A 402 0.22 22.75 -3.04
CA ASP A 402 -0.11 23.71 -4.11
C ASP A 402 1.17 24.21 -4.77
N PHE A 403 1.27 24.04 -6.09
CA PHE A 403 2.37 24.56 -6.90
C PHE A 403 1.98 25.92 -7.49
N LEU A 404 2.82 26.94 -7.26
CA LEU A 404 2.68 28.28 -7.85
C LEU A 404 3.84 28.48 -8.83
N ASP A 405 3.58 28.36 -10.13
CA ASP A 405 4.59 28.64 -11.17
C ASP A 405 4.61 30.17 -11.42
N LEU A 406 5.61 30.86 -10.89
CA LEU A 406 5.86 32.28 -11.17
C LEU A 406 6.96 32.38 -12.23
N ASN A 407 6.62 32.75 -13.47
CA ASN A 407 7.61 33.04 -14.51
C ASN A 407 7.98 34.53 -14.48
N GLY A 408 8.82 34.91 -13.51
CA GLY A 408 9.28 36.29 -13.28
C GLY A 408 10.30 36.79 -14.32
N GLY A 409 9.80 37.28 -15.46
CA GLY A 409 10.61 37.82 -16.56
C GLY A 409 11.09 39.27 -16.38
N ASP A 410 10.34 40.13 -15.70
CA ASP A 410 10.66 41.55 -15.51
C ASP A 410 9.68 42.26 -14.56
N GLY A 411 9.89 42.19 -13.24
CA GLY A 411 9.03 42.90 -12.29
C GLY A 411 9.42 42.69 -10.82
N ILE A 412 8.73 43.39 -9.91
CA ILE A 412 8.71 43.06 -8.48
C ILE A 412 7.54 42.10 -8.28
N ASP A 413 7.82 40.84 -8.01
CA ASP A 413 6.76 39.83 -7.89
C ASP A 413 6.26 39.74 -6.44
N THR A 414 4.95 39.85 -6.25
CA THR A 414 4.33 39.89 -4.91
C THR A 414 3.37 38.73 -4.69
N VAL A 415 3.69 37.88 -3.72
CA VAL A 415 2.82 36.80 -3.25
C VAL A 415 2.16 37.20 -1.93
N VAL A 416 0.82 37.16 -1.90
CA VAL A 416 0.04 37.42 -0.70
C VAL A 416 -0.71 36.17 -0.26
N PHE A 417 -0.36 35.65 0.92
CA PHE A 417 -1.10 34.59 1.59
C PHE A 417 -2.13 35.21 2.55
N ARG A 418 -3.42 34.98 2.31
CA ARG A 418 -4.51 35.41 3.20
C ARG A 418 -5.22 34.19 3.80
N THR A 419 -5.46 34.23 5.11
CA THR A 419 -6.32 33.26 5.81
C THR A 419 -5.82 31.81 5.75
N ILE A 420 -4.59 31.56 6.20
CA ILE A 420 -4.11 30.19 6.41
C ILE A 420 -4.76 29.64 7.69
N GLU A 421 -5.64 28.64 7.53
CA GLU A 421 -6.30 27.92 8.63
C GLU A 421 -5.70 26.50 8.75
N VAL A 422 -4.82 26.29 9.73
CA VAL A 422 -4.13 25.00 9.94
C VAL A 422 -4.86 24.22 11.02
N THR A 423 -5.56 23.14 10.63
CA THR A 423 -6.51 22.45 11.53
C THR A 423 -5.91 21.26 12.29
N SER A 424 -4.88 20.58 11.80
CA SER A 424 -3.99 19.69 12.58
C SER A 424 -2.87 19.10 11.69
N GLY A 425 -1.91 18.37 12.26
CA GLY A 425 -1.05 17.47 11.46
C GLY A 425 0.43 17.85 11.30
N SER A 426 0.78 18.85 10.49
CA SER A 426 2.16 19.01 9.96
C SER A 426 2.73 20.44 10.09
N ASP A 427 4.03 20.63 9.93
CA ASP A 427 4.67 21.95 9.76
C ASP A 427 4.33 22.54 8.37
N VAL A 428 4.26 23.87 8.24
CA VAL A 428 4.07 24.55 6.94
C VAL A 428 5.41 25.13 6.48
N SER A 429 5.98 24.59 5.41
CA SER A 429 7.22 25.09 4.83
C SER A 429 6.98 25.81 3.51
N VAL A 430 7.43 27.06 3.41
CA VAL A 430 7.52 27.84 2.17
C VAL A 430 8.99 27.87 1.75
N GLY A 431 9.36 27.05 0.78
CA GLY A 431 10.71 27.02 0.23
C GLY A 431 10.82 27.92 -1.00
N LEU A 432 11.70 28.91 -0.98
CA LEU A 432 11.98 29.77 -2.15
C LEU A 432 13.10 29.21 -3.04
N ASP A 433 13.77 28.12 -2.64
CA ASP A 433 14.84 27.54 -3.48
C ASP A 433 15.26 26.09 -3.16
N GLN A 434 14.46 25.34 -2.39
CA GLN A 434 14.76 23.93 -2.12
C GLN A 434 13.76 23.03 -2.83
N ALA A 435 14.28 22.15 -3.70
CA ALA A 435 13.53 21.02 -4.23
C ALA A 435 12.96 20.20 -3.06
N PHE A 436 11.69 20.37 -2.75
CA PHE A 436 10.95 19.41 -1.95
C PHE A 436 10.68 18.20 -2.83
N HIS A 437 11.67 17.31 -2.95
CA HIS A 437 11.44 15.97 -3.47
C HIS A 437 10.60 15.20 -2.46
N TRP A 438 9.35 14.91 -2.81
CA TRP A 438 8.76 13.57 -2.80
C TRP A 438 7.55 13.54 -3.74
N THR A 439 7.80 13.57 -5.06
CA THR A 439 7.23 12.72 -6.13
C THR A 439 7.62 13.35 -7.47
N GLU A 440 7.83 12.50 -8.46
CA GLU A 440 8.43 12.78 -9.76
C GLU A 440 7.51 13.65 -10.64
N TYR A 441 7.46 14.97 -10.39
CA TYR A 441 6.89 15.93 -11.34
C TYR A 441 7.79 17.17 -11.41
N ALA A 442 8.18 17.52 -12.62
CA ALA A 442 9.12 18.61 -12.92
C ALA A 442 8.42 19.98 -12.78
N GLY A 443 8.15 20.40 -11.54
CA GLY A 443 7.82 21.80 -11.22
C GLY A 443 9.10 22.61 -11.10
N LYS A 444 9.20 23.75 -11.79
CA LYS A 444 10.36 24.64 -11.71
C LYS A 444 10.37 25.34 -10.35
N SER A 445 11.56 25.62 -9.81
CA SER A 445 11.71 26.39 -8.56
C SER A 445 11.06 27.78 -8.68
N ILE A 446 10.49 28.29 -7.58
CA ILE A 446 10.08 29.69 -7.45
C ILE A 446 11.35 30.56 -7.43
N ILE A 447 11.80 31.00 -8.60
CA ILE A 447 12.94 31.91 -8.75
C ILE A 447 12.41 33.35 -8.88
N ASN A 448 13.02 34.29 -8.14
CA ASN A 448 12.73 35.74 -8.16
C ASN A 448 11.45 36.21 -7.45
N THR A 449 11.15 35.74 -6.23
CA THR A 449 10.11 36.40 -5.41
C THR A 449 10.75 37.44 -4.49
N GLU A 450 10.55 38.73 -4.77
CA GLU A 450 11.15 39.82 -3.97
C GLU A 450 10.29 40.23 -2.77
N ASN A 451 8.96 40.02 -2.81
CA ASN A 451 8.05 40.40 -1.74
C ASN A 451 7.13 39.25 -1.32
N ILE A 452 7.20 38.86 -0.04
CA ILE A 452 6.30 37.87 0.56
C ILE A 452 5.47 38.54 1.63
N THR A 453 4.14 38.43 1.54
CA THR A 453 3.26 38.95 2.58
C THR A 453 2.36 37.88 3.16
N ILE A 454 2.42 37.69 4.48
CA ILE A 454 1.61 36.72 5.24
C ILE A 454 0.63 37.50 6.12
N LYS A 455 -0.69 37.28 5.98
CA LYS A 455 -1.70 38.01 6.75
C LYS A 455 -2.79 37.14 7.37
N ASP A 456 -3.26 37.54 8.55
CA ASP A 456 -4.51 37.09 9.20
C ASP A 456 -4.59 35.56 9.45
N THR A 457 -3.48 34.93 9.82
CA THR A 457 -3.40 33.49 10.10
C THR A 457 -3.99 33.13 11.47
N LYS A 458 -4.79 32.07 11.58
CA LYS A 458 -5.43 31.63 12.84
C LYS A 458 -5.02 30.20 13.22
N GLY A 459 -4.83 29.91 14.51
CA GLY A 459 -4.63 28.55 15.02
C GLY A 459 -4.03 28.47 16.42
N ASP A 460 -4.53 27.55 17.25
CA ASP A 460 -4.28 27.56 18.71
C ASP A 460 -3.15 26.64 19.19
N THR A 461 -2.65 25.74 18.35
CA THR A 461 -1.53 24.84 18.70
C THR A 461 -0.25 25.29 18.00
N ALA A 462 0.81 25.59 18.75
CA ALA A 462 2.03 26.17 18.22
C ALA A 462 2.68 25.24 17.17
N ARG A 463 2.63 25.66 15.90
CA ARG A 463 3.34 25.02 14.78
C ARG A 463 4.26 26.01 14.10
N THR A 464 5.35 25.48 13.54
CA THR A 464 6.43 26.22 12.90
C THR A 464 6.05 26.52 11.45
N MET A 465 6.06 27.79 11.05
CA MET A 465 6.11 28.15 9.62
C MET A 465 7.57 28.45 9.27
N ALA A 466 8.11 27.82 8.22
CA ALA A 466 9.49 27.99 7.76
C ALA A 466 9.53 28.73 6.42
N VAL A 467 10.24 29.87 6.33
CA VAL A 467 10.59 30.52 5.04
C VAL A 467 12.07 30.30 4.80
N ASN A 468 12.44 29.64 3.70
CA ASN A 468 13.83 29.39 3.32
C ASN A 468 14.22 30.27 2.12
N GLY A 469 15.23 31.13 2.30
CA GLY A 469 15.70 32.08 1.27
C GLY A 469 16.44 31.45 0.08
N ASN A 470 16.67 32.28 -0.96
CA ASN A 470 17.25 31.95 -2.27
C ASN A 470 18.61 32.64 -2.55
N ASN A 471 19.34 33.06 -1.50
CA ASN A 471 20.55 33.88 -1.58
C ASN A 471 20.38 35.29 -2.19
N GLN A 472 19.15 35.79 -2.38
CA GLN A 472 18.84 37.17 -2.80
C GLN A 472 18.25 37.98 -1.64
N GLY A 473 18.20 39.31 -1.76
CA GLY A 473 17.57 40.15 -0.75
C GLY A 473 16.05 40.14 -0.87
N ASN A 474 15.36 39.64 0.16
CA ASN A 474 13.91 39.49 0.17
C ASN A 474 13.24 40.49 1.12
N VAL A 475 12.04 40.97 0.80
CA VAL A 475 11.20 41.70 1.77
C VAL A 475 10.04 40.82 2.22
N ILE A 476 10.11 40.38 3.48
CA ILE A 476 9.09 39.53 4.10
C ILE A 476 8.26 40.38 5.05
N THR A 477 6.96 40.50 4.78
CA THR A 477 6.01 41.24 5.63
C THR A 477 5.01 40.29 6.27
N ILE A 478 4.85 40.41 7.58
CA ILE A 478 3.95 39.57 8.38
C ILE A 478 2.96 40.49 9.08
N GLU A 479 1.67 40.25 8.89
CA GLU A 479 0.60 41.08 9.47
C GLU A 479 -0.45 40.24 10.21
N ASN A 480 -0.80 40.62 11.44
CA ASN A 480 -1.86 39.99 12.24
C ASN A 480 -1.81 38.44 12.31
N THR A 481 -0.69 37.87 12.76
CA THR A 481 -0.52 36.41 12.90
C THR A 481 -0.45 35.98 14.37
N ASP A 482 -1.05 34.82 14.70
CA ASP A 482 -1.03 34.23 16.06
C ASP A 482 -0.10 32.99 16.18
N HIS A 483 0.77 32.74 15.18
CA HIS A 483 1.64 31.55 15.09
C HIS A 483 3.08 31.78 15.55
N LYS A 484 3.79 30.69 15.86
CA LYS A 484 5.25 30.70 16.07
C LYS A 484 5.96 30.60 14.72
N LEU A 485 6.53 31.69 14.25
CA LEU A 485 7.25 31.71 12.97
C LEU A 485 8.72 31.34 13.15
N PHE A 486 9.27 30.49 12.28
CA PHE A 486 10.71 30.28 12.13
C PHE A 486 11.14 30.77 10.75
N ILE A 487 12.01 31.77 10.67
CA ILE A 487 12.50 32.25 9.37
C ILE A 487 13.96 31.89 9.21
N ASN A 488 14.29 31.11 8.17
CA ASN A 488 15.66 30.72 7.85
C ASN A 488 16.16 31.59 6.68
N GLY A 489 16.89 32.66 7.02
CA GLY A 489 17.65 33.41 6.02
C GLY A 489 18.78 32.53 5.47
N LEU A 490 18.84 32.37 4.16
CA LEU A 490 19.98 31.78 3.46
C LEU A 490 20.43 32.82 2.44
N GLY A 491 21.56 33.50 2.71
CA GLY A 491 22.26 34.46 1.83
C GLY A 491 21.48 35.72 1.42
N GLY A 492 22.16 36.88 1.36
CA GLY A 492 21.59 38.13 0.81
C GLY A 492 21.15 39.14 1.89
N ASP A 493 20.87 40.40 1.51
CA ASP A 493 20.43 41.45 2.43
C ASP A 493 18.89 41.42 2.56
N ASP A 494 18.36 40.75 3.57
CA ASP A 494 16.92 40.56 3.76
C ASP A 494 16.26 41.68 4.61
N THR A 495 14.96 41.93 4.41
CA THR A 495 14.15 42.84 5.24
C THR A 495 12.90 42.13 5.77
N PHE A 496 12.77 42.06 7.09
CA PHE A 496 11.64 41.46 7.79
C PHE A 496 10.77 42.55 8.44
N ASN A 497 9.50 42.64 8.07
CA ASN A 497 8.54 43.64 8.56
C ASN A 497 7.40 42.96 9.33
N PHE A 498 7.32 43.14 10.64
CA PHE A 498 6.25 42.58 11.48
C PHE A 498 5.20 43.65 11.81
N LYS A 499 4.13 43.77 11.02
CA LYS A 499 3.10 44.81 11.19
C LYS A 499 1.85 44.26 11.90
N GLY A 500 1.65 44.54 13.19
CA GLY A 500 0.37 44.30 13.88
C GLY A 500 0.49 43.61 15.24
N THR A 501 -0.57 43.71 16.04
CA THR A 501 -0.64 43.27 17.45
C THR A 501 -1.25 41.87 17.59
N GLY A 502 -0.66 40.87 16.92
CA GLY A 502 -0.99 39.45 17.14
C GLY A 502 -0.47 38.98 18.51
N ASN A 503 -1.21 38.13 19.20
CA ASN A 503 -0.96 37.81 20.61
C ASN A 503 0.28 36.92 20.81
N GLY A 504 1.46 37.53 20.95
CA GLY A 504 2.50 37.10 21.90
C GLY A 504 3.02 35.66 21.81
N ARG A 505 3.15 35.04 20.63
CA ARG A 505 3.93 33.80 20.48
C ARG A 505 5.29 34.12 19.85
N ASN A 506 6.37 33.78 20.55
CA ASN A 506 7.76 34.06 20.20
C ASN A 506 8.14 33.64 18.76
N SER A 507 8.12 34.55 17.79
CA SER A 507 8.71 34.30 16.46
C SER A 507 10.24 34.20 16.60
N VAL A 508 10.82 33.13 16.07
CA VAL A 508 12.28 32.88 16.03
C VAL A 508 12.79 33.23 14.64
N ILE A 509 13.58 34.28 14.52
CA ILE A 509 14.24 34.62 13.25
C ILE A 509 15.68 34.13 13.33
N THR A 510 16.09 33.33 12.35
CA THR A 510 17.50 33.02 12.08
C THR A 510 17.88 33.78 10.82
N THR A 511 18.53 34.92 11.00
CA THR A 511 19.15 35.72 9.94
C THR A 511 20.30 34.92 9.34
N GLY A 512 20.44 34.97 8.02
CA GLY A 512 21.37 34.13 7.28
C GLY A 512 22.77 34.71 7.26
N ALA A 513 23.42 34.65 6.09
CA ALA A 513 24.59 35.47 5.79
C ALA A 513 24.14 36.67 4.94
N GLY A 514 24.53 37.90 5.29
CA GLY A 514 24.07 39.14 4.64
C GLY A 514 23.85 40.28 5.64
N ASN A 515 23.54 41.50 5.18
CA ASN A 515 23.13 42.59 6.08
C ASN A 515 21.61 42.62 6.18
N ASP A 516 21.07 42.06 7.26
CA ASP A 516 19.63 41.90 7.41
C ASP A 516 19.01 43.06 8.21
N THR A 517 17.77 43.40 7.87
CA THR A 517 16.96 44.40 8.59
C THR A 517 15.74 43.73 9.20
N VAL A 518 15.58 43.81 10.52
CA VAL A 518 14.39 43.33 11.23
C VAL A 518 13.63 44.51 11.85
N ASN A 519 12.40 44.73 11.39
CA ASN A 519 11.45 45.70 11.93
C ASN A 519 10.39 44.97 12.75
N ALA A 520 10.61 44.83 14.06
CA ALA A 520 9.77 44.05 14.97
C ALA A 520 8.87 44.97 15.81
N PHE A 521 7.56 45.02 15.53
CA PHE A 521 6.61 45.86 16.28
C PHE A 521 5.87 45.13 17.42
N SER A 522 6.22 43.87 17.71
CA SER A 522 5.70 43.03 18.79
C SER A 522 6.80 42.12 19.38
N ALA A 523 6.51 41.34 20.43
CA ALA A 523 7.49 40.50 21.14
C ALA A 523 8.11 39.42 20.21
N VAL A 524 9.32 39.69 19.70
CA VAL A 524 10.08 38.79 18.82
C VAL A 524 11.29 38.25 19.57
N LEU A 525 11.60 36.95 19.39
CA LEU A 525 12.85 36.35 19.81
C LEU A 525 13.77 36.25 18.59
N ILE A 526 14.70 37.17 18.45
CA ILE A 526 15.66 37.11 17.35
C ILE A 526 16.82 36.23 17.79
N ASN A 527 17.21 35.27 16.95
CA ASN A 527 18.26 34.32 17.25
C ASN A 527 19.22 34.21 16.07
N ASP A 528 20.23 35.05 16.09
CA ASP A 528 21.35 34.99 15.17
C ASP A 528 22.23 33.77 15.53
N ARG A 529 22.02 32.62 14.85
CA ARG A 529 22.75 31.35 15.09
C ARG A 529 23.31 30.75 13.79
N PRO A 530 24.46 30.03 13.86
CA PRO A 530 24.83 29.09 12.81
C PRO A 530 23.83 27.94 12.73
N ASN A 531 23.36 27.62 11.53
CA ASN A 531 22.53 26.45 11.31
C ASN A 531 23.40 25.18 11.39
N GLY A 532 23.10 24.29 12.35
CA GLY A 532 23.60 22.91 12.47
C GLY A 532 25.01 22.55 11.95
N THR A 533 25.96 22.34 12.87
CA THR A 533 27.21 21.53 12.69
C THR A 533 28.21 21.90 11.59
N ALA A 534 27.96 22.87 10.70
CA ALA A 534 28.91 23.28 9.69
C ALA A 534 29.64 24.57 10.09
N THR A 535 30.97 24.53 10.06
CA THR A 535 31.87 25.67 10.23
C THR A 535 31.64 26.71 9.12
N GLY A 536 30.78 27.68 9.38
CA GLY A 536 30.52 28.84 8.51
C GLY A 536 29.66 29.83 9.28
N GLY A 537 30.30 30.84 9.88
CA GLY A 537 29.63 31.80 10.75
C GLY A 537 28.59 32.65 10.00
N ILE A 538 27.50 32.93 10.70
CA ILE A 538 26.62 34.09 10.53
C ILE A 538 27.49 35.36 10.39
N SER A 539 27.37 36.03 9.25
CA SER A 539 28.19 37.18 8.86
C SER A 539 27.32 38.27 8.27
N GLY A 540 27.40 39.49 8.81
CA GLY A 540 26.53 40.62 8.45
C GLY A 540 26.76 41.84 9.32
N ASN A 541 26.28 43.02 8.92
CA ASN A 541 26.04 44.14 9.84
C ASN A 541 24.52 44.31 9.93
N ASP A 542 23.92 43.75 10.97
CA ASP A 542 22.46 43.65 11.03
C ASP A 542 21.81 44.84 11.76
N MET A 543 20.59 45.19 11.36
CA MET A 543 19.81 46.25 11.98
C MET A 543 18.52 45.71 12.61
N PHE A 544 18.36 45.95 13.91
CA PHE A 544 17.19 45.60 14.69
C PHE A 544 16.43 46.85 15.11
N ASN A 545 15.31 47.13 14.46
CA ASN A 545 14.42 48.24 14.80
C ASN A 545 13.30 47.73 15.70
N LEU A 546 13.44 48.00 17.01
CA LEU A 546 12.49 47.61 18.03
C LEU A 546 11.26 48.53 18.01
N GLY A 547 10.08 47.95 18.26
CA GLY A 547 8.80 48.63 18.36
C GLY A 547 8.26 48.65 19.79
N THR A 548 6.94 48.51 19.95
CA THR A 548 6.27 48.59 21.27
C THR A 548 6.09 47.22 21.91
N GLY A 549 6.32 47.12 23.22
CA GLY A 549 6.18 45.88 24.01
C GLY A 549 7.52 45.33 24.50
N VAL A 550 7.52 44.21 25.22
CA VAL A 550 8.74 43.56 25.73
C VAL A 550 9.39 42.75 24.63
N GLN A 551 10.60 43.12 24.20
CA GLN A 551 11.32 42.47 23.11
C GLN A 551 12.59 41.78 23.62
N LYS A 552 12.99 40.69 22.97
CA LYS A 552 14.23 39.98 23.31
C LYS A 552 15.07 39.69 22.08
N VAL A 553 16.27 40.26 22.02
CA VAL A 553 17.23 40.03 20.94
C VAL A 553 18.36 39.15 21.47
N SER A 554 18.64 38.02 20.81
CA SER A 554 19.69 37.07 21.22
C SER A 554 20.78 37.00 20.16
N PHE A 555 22.03 37.18 20.57
CA PHE A 555 23.21 37.18 19.72
C PHE A 555 24.06 35.94 19.95
N GLY A 556 24.42 35.24 18.86
CA GLY A 556 25.35 34.11 18.81
C GLY A 556 26.77 34.53 18.38
N ALA A 557 27.61 33.57 17.93
CA ALA A 557 28.98 33.84 17.47
C ALA A 557 29.02 34.62 16.15
N SER A 558 28.71 35.92 16.19
CA SER A 558 28.84 36.83 15.05
C SER A 558 30.22 37.51 15.00
N ASN A 559 30.62 37.91 13.79
CA ASN A 559 31.81 38.72 13.50
C ASN A 559 31.45 40.09 12.86
N GLY A 560 30.19 40.52 13.03
CA GLY A 560 29.55 41.71 12.46
C GLY A 560 29.48 42.96 13.36
N ASN A 561 29.06 44.10 12.80
CA ASN A 561 28.69 45.30 13.56
C ASN A 561 27.18 45.54 13.50
N ASP A 562 26.49 45.11 14.53
CA ASP A 562 25.03 45.11 14.61
C ASP A 562 24.53 46.37 15.32
N VAL A 563 23.34 46.82 14.93
CA VAL A 563 22.71 48.03 15.47
C VAL A 563 21.32 47.69 16.01
N VAL A 564 21.07 48.06 17.27
CA VAL A 564 19.75 47.97 17.90
C VAL A 564 19.21 49.38 18.10
N ASN A 565 18.11 49.69 17.45
CA ASN A 565 17.41 50.96 17.56
C ASN A 565 16.14 50.82 18.41
N ASN A 566 15.74 51.92 19.06
CA ASN A 566 14.51 52.04 19.87
C ASN A 566 14.41 51.09 21.07
N PHE A 567 15.56 50.66 21.62
CA PHE A 567 15.58 49.82 22.82
C PHE A 567 14.98 50.54 24.03
N VAL A 568 14.03 49.91 24.72
CA VAL A 568 13.38 50.42 25.93
C VAL A 568 13.99 49.77 27.16
N LYS A 569 14.83 50.53 27.87
CA LYS A 569 15.47 50.09 29.12
C LYS A 569 14.46 49.65 30.18
N GLY A 570 14.70 48.50 30.79
CA GLY A 570 13.85 47.88 31.82
C GLY A 570 12.68 47.07 31.27
N GLU A 571 12.42 47.15 29.97
CA GLU A 571 11.38 46.40 29.28
C GLU A 571 11.99 45.41 28.29
N ASP A 572 12.85 45.88 27.39
CA ASP A 572 13.54 45.05 26.40
C ASP A 572 14.77 44.35 27.00
N LYS A 573 15.17 43.22 26.39
CA LYS A 573 16.28 42.39 26.86
C LYS A 573 17.22 41.97 25.74
N LEU A 574 18.53 42.16 25.95
CA LEU A 574 19.57 41.58 25.10
C LEU A 574 20.12 40.29 25.72
N GLU A 575 20.33 39.26 24.95
CA GLU A 575 20.94 38.01 25.42
C GLU A 575 22.16 37.64 24.56
N PHE A 576 23.31 37.48 25.20
CA PHE A 576 24.55 37.06 24.55
C PHE A 576 24.82 35.59 24.90
N LEU A 577 24.75 34.71 23.90
CA LEU A 577 24.80 33.25 24.07
C LEU A 577 26.25 32.73 24.19
N ALA A 578 26.42 31.59 24.88
CA ALA A 578 27.74 31.02 25.23
C ALA A 578 28.61 30.59 24.03
N GLU A 579 27.99 30.40 22.86
CA GLU A 579 28.68 30.01 21.62
C GLU A 579 29.44 31.17 20.98
N MET A 580 29.21 32.42 21.39
CA MET A 580 30.15 33.52 21.19
C MET A 580 31.51 33.10 21.75
N GLY A 581 32.38 32.58 20.87
CA GLY A 581 33.61 31.89 21.21
C GLY A 581 34.28 32.49 22.43
N SER A 582 34.18 31.80 23.57
CA SER A 582 34.62 32.29 24.88
C SER A 582 34.39 33.79 25.09
N LEU A 583 33.29 34.18 25.72
CA LEU A 583 33.12 35.50 26.37
C LEU A 583 34.14 35.76 27.51
N GLY A 584 35.31 35.14 27.47
CA GLY A 584 36.51 35.68 28.10
C GLY A 584 36.97 36.92 27.33
N GLY A 585 36.19 38.01 27.35
CA GLY A 585 36.65 39.29 26.82
C GLY A 585 35.62 40.26 26.24
N ALA A 586 34.30 40.02 26.33
CA ALA A 586 33.35 41.03 25.84
C ALA A 586 33.38 42.29 26.73
N SER A 587 33.54 43.46 26.12
CA SER A 587 33.54 44.74 26.83
C SER A 587 32.27 45.52 26.53
N VAL A 588 31.70 46.17 27.54
CA VAL A 588 30.62 47.14 27.37
C VAL A 588 31.18 48.55 27.59
N ALA A 589 30.86 49.46 26.68
CA ALA A 589 31.28 50.85 26.76
C ALA A 589 30.18 51.81 26.33
N GLU A 590 30.18 53.00 26.91
CA GLU A 590 29.29 54.09 26.51
C GLU A 590 30.02 54.97 25.49
N VAL A 591 29.51 55.03 24.25
CA VAL A 591 30.13 55.78 23.15
C VAL A 591 29.09 56.67 22.50
N GLY A 592 29.26 57.98 22.60
CA GLY A 592 28.41 58.95 21.90
C GLY A 592 26.92 58.94 22.30
N GLY A 593 26.59 58.47 23.50
CA GLY A 593 25.20 58.30 23.96
C GLY A 593 24.57 56.94 23.64
N ASN A 594 25.37 56.00 23.14
CA ASN A 594 24.99 54.62 22.84
C ASN A 594 25.70 53.64 23.78
N THR A 595 25.07 52.50 24.07
CA THR A 595 25.73 51.37 24.75
C THR A 595 26.30 50.45 23.68
N VAL A 596 27.61 50.21 23.69
CA VAL A 596 28.31 49.36 22.72
C VAL A 596 28.85 48.13 23.43
N PHE A 597 28.43 46.95 22.99
CA PHE A 597 29.01 45.67 23.37
C PHE A 597 30.01 45.26 22.30
N THR A 598 31.22 44.85 22.69
CA THR A 598 32.25 44.38 21.76
C THR A 598 32.61 42.95 22.08
N SER A 599 32.63 42.07 21.09
CA SER A 599 33.00 40.66 21.24
C SER A 599 34.52 40.46 21.26
N ALA A 600 34.98 39.30 21.75
CA ALA A 600 36.40 38.93 21.70
C ALA A 600 36.93 38.77 20.26
N THR A 601 36.05 38.57 19.28
CA THR A 601 36.36 38.44 17.85
C THR A 601 36.34 39.79 17.09
N GLY A 602 35.98 40.89 17.77
CA GLY A 602 35.99 42.25 17.22
C GLY A 602 34.67 42.75 16.63
N GLY A 603 33.61 41.93 16.64
CA GLY A 603 32.26 42.36 16.29
C GLY A 603 31.65 43.25 17.38
N THR A 604 30.68 44.09 17.01
CA THR A 604 30.03 45.01 17.94
C THR A 604 28.52 44.93 17.88
N VAL A 605 27.84 45.15 19.01
CA VAL A 605 26.40 45.40 19.08
C VAL A 605 26.21 46.80 19.66
N THR A 606 25.70 47.73 18.87
CA THR A 606 25.47 49.12 19.27
C THR A 606 24.00 49.35 19.55
N VAL A 607 23.66 49.63 20.81
CA VAL A 607 22.32 50.06 21.21
C VAL A 607 22.25 51.59 21.14
N THR A 608 21.50 52.10 20.18
CA THR A 608 21.51 53.53 19.87
C THR A 608 20.65 54.33 20.86
N GLY A 609 21.17 55.45 21.34
CA GLY A 609 20.45 56.41 22.19
C GLY A 609 20.16 55.93 23.62
N VAL A 610 20.67 54.76 24.02
CA VAL A 610 20.47 54.20 25.36
C VAL A 610 21.81 54.02 26.06
N THR A 611 21.88 54.41 27.33
CA THR A 611 23.07 54.28 28.17
C THR A 611 22.75 53.64 29.52
N GLY A 612 23.75 53.02 30.14
CA GLY A 612 23.69 52.47 31.50
C GLY A 612 22.84 51.21 31.60
N LEU A 613 22.87 50.34 30.58
CA LEU A 613 22.16 49.06 30.60
C LEU A 613 22.68 48.14 31.72
N VAL A 614 21.76 47.57 32.50
CA VAL A 614 22.04 46.80 33.70
C VAL A 614 22.04 45.30 33.40
N HIS A 615 23.11 44.60 33.79
CA HIS A 615 23.20 43.14 33.68
C HIS A 615 22.12 42.45 34.51
N GLY A 616 21.54 41.37 33.97
CA GLY A 616 20.43 40.63 34.56
C GLY A 616 19.05 41.22 34.25
N THR A 617 18.95 42.55 34.16
CA THR A 617 17.72 43.28 33.84
C THR A 617 17.60 43.54 32.34
N ASP A 618 18.47 44.41 31.80
CA ASP A 618 18.42 44.88 30.41
C ASP A 618 19.20 43.95 29.46
N TRP A 619 20.20 43.23 30.00
CA TRP A 619 20.96 42.26 29.21
C TRP A 619 21.47 41.08 30.04
N THR A 620 21.63 39.92 29.42
CA THR A 620 22.18 38.71 30.04
C THR A 620 23.27 38.10 29.19
N GLY A 621 24.25 37.48 29.84
CA GLY A 621 25.42 36.86 29.21
C GLY A 621 26.47 36.54 30.28
N ALA A 622 27.37 35.61 29.99
CA ALA A 622 28.48 35.28 30.88
C ALA A 622 29.57 36.35 30.76
N LEU A 623 29.53 37.41 31.58
CA LEU A 623 30.59 38.42 31.62
C LEU A 623 31.50 38.22 32.84
N LEU A 624 32.82 38.27 32.64
CA LEU A 624 33.75 38.73 33.68
C LEU A 624 33.60 40.26 33.75
N ILE A 625 33.10 40.77 34.86
CA ILE A 625 33.15 42.20 35.17
C ILE A 625 34.62 42.55 35.38
N ALA A 626 35.18 43.43 34.54
CA ALA A 626 36.49 44.05 34.78
C ALA A 626 36.33 45.34 35.58
#